data_AF-A0A9E6CDH3-F1
#
_entry.id   AF-A0A9E6CDH3-F1
#
_cell.length_a   1.000
_cell.length_b   1.000
_cell.length_c   1.000
_cell.angle_alpha   90.00
_cell.angle_beta   90.00
_cell.angle_gamma   90.00
#
_symmetry.space_group_name_H-M   'P 1'
#
loop_
_entity.id
_entity.type
_entity.pdbx_description
1 polymer ?
#
loop_
_entity_poly.entity_id
_entity_poly.type
_entity_poly.pdbx_seq_one_letter_code
_entity_poly.pdbx_strand_id
1 'polypeptide(L)'
;MIDEVITTNYDSCLEKAYCDTFENREPGNDEDSPARVVACLNDYRENAGRVYVSKEKSQSCLKIYKINGCAKKFAEGNSRAESILLTESQLQHWRQRYWARDLFRDRLRSRTIVFSGFGSDEPQVRHTVLQVVEEFEFQDKREPSKIKWYNLPNAPFIAAYEKTLSFSQVQILSAFIKAHSTSFVLKEVHRNVFTGNDAEFFGGDKQVLTADLFWKRIFQVTFWRILEKYCAKDSSAFNYLSAIVPPAEALFQEMLDWYVPKNQIFGSFPEILDVEKGNNCIPLALWVWCVRYRHFMPENGGWYPPLKERPVLIPVLLLILHLIAGEADSWEKLINMISVEKGFFRIRMTKDGFDIFIAHQQKAFQGQETVDLPEDFNQAALVQVIISNNSTETAQRKRIKSYKTKESSEDGTFEIRMVSVYQVPFRELFRSEIIRPYSVSKAREVFRESLRQAFLTIDRARPRLRQRAKPI
;
A
#
# COMPACT_ATOMS: atom_id res chain seq x y z
N MET A 1 -2.70 -5.76 4.85
CA MET A 1 -3.85 -4.84 4.73
C MET A 1 -5.09 -5.60 5.15
N ILE A 2 -6.20 -4.94 5.39
CA ILE A 2 -7.42 -5.59 5.87
C ILE A 2 -7.86 -6.65 4.85
N ASP A 3 -7.96 -7.91 5.27
CA ASP A 3 -8.35 -9.02 4.39
C ASP A 3 -9.85 -9.35 4.54
N GLU A 4 -10.47 -8.90 5.63
CA GLU A 4 -11.87 -9.19 5.97
C GLU A 4 -12.55 -7.97 6.62
N VAL A 5 -13.78 -7.68 6.19
CA VAL A 5 -14.68 -6.70 6.80
C VAL A 5 -15.99 -7.40 7.14
N ILE A 6 -16.47 -7.20 8.36
CA ILE A 6 -17.78 -7.66 8.82
C ILE A 6 -18.64 -6.42 9.01
N THR A 7 -19.79 -6.35 8.33
CA THR A 7 -20.67 -5.17 8.37
C THR A 7 -22.13 -5.55 8.52
N THR A 8 -22.86 -4.69 9.21
CA THR A 8 -24.33 -4.68 9.34
C THR A 8 -25.00 -3.84 8.27
N ASN A 9 -24.24 -3.06 7.49
CA ASN A 9 -24.76 -2.20 6.44
C ASN A 9 -25.23 -3.00 5.22
N TYR A 10 -26.29 -2.50 4.56
CA TYR A 10 -26.85 -3.10 3.34
C TYR A 10 -26.24 -2.54 2.06
N ASP A 11 -25.75 -1.30 2.10
CA ASP A 11 -25.20 -0.56 0.95
C ASP A 11 -24.00 -1.26 0.31
N SER A 12 -23.66 -0.87 -0.92
CA SER A 12 -22.54 -1.45 -1.65
C SER A 12 -21.28 -0.57 -1.65
N CYS A 13 -21.13 0.31 -0.66
CA CYS A 13 -20.06 1.30 -0.66
C CYS A 13 -18.67 0.67 -0.48
N LEU A 14 -18.55 -0.34 0.37
CA LEU A 14 -17.27 -1.00 0.66
C LEU A 14 -16.75 -1.81 -0.55
N GLU A 15 -17.62 -2.61 -1.16
CA GLU A 15 -17.25 -3.39 -2.34
C GLU A 15 -16.95 -2.49 -3.53
N LYS A 16 -17.73 -1.42 -3.73
CA LYS A 16 -17.48 -0.44 -4.79
C LYS A 16 -16.15 0.27 -4.56
N ALA A 17 -15.94 0.84 -3.37
CA ALA A 17 -14.69 1.53 -3.04
C ALA A 17 -13.46 0.61 -3.22
N TYR A 18 -13.54 -0.66 -2.80
CA TYR A 18 -12.43 -1.59 -3.00
C TYR A 18 -12.21 -1.94 -4.48
N CYS A 19 -13.27 -2.16 -5.26
CA CYS A 19 -13.15 -2.38 -6.70
C CYS A 19 -12.57 -1.17 -7.42
N ASP A 20 -12.99 0.05 -7.07
CA ASP A 20 -12.50 1.31 -7.62
C ASP A 20 -11.00 1.54 -7.31
N THR A 21 -10.42 0.83 -6.34
CA THR A 21 -8.96 0.84 -6.08
C THR A 21 -8.13 -0.02 -7.04
N PHE A 22 -8.77 -0.76 -7.94
CA PHE A 22 -8.12 -1.57 -8.96
C PHE A 22 -8.66 -1.18 -10.33
N GLU A 23 -7.87 -1.45 -11.38
CA GLU A 23 -8.25 -1.17 -12.77
C GLU A 23 -9.71 -1.54 -13.05
N ASN A 24 -10.43 -0.67 -13.79
CA ASN A 24 -11.80 -0.82 -14.28
C ASN A 24 -12.07 -2.22 -14.86
N ARG A 25 -12.34 -3.21 -14.00
CA ARG A 25 -13.00 -4.44 -14.38
C ARG A 25 -14.48 -4.08 -14.47
N GLU A 26 -15.05 -4.26 -15.65
CA GLU A 26 -16.46 -3.97 -15.88
C GLU A 26 -17.31 -4.60 -14.76
N PRO A 27 -18.23 -3.82 -14.15
CA PRO A 27 -19.15 -4.32 -13.14
C PRO A 27 -20.10 -5.31 -13.81
N GLY A 28 -19.72 -6.58 -13.87
CA GLY A 28 -20.51 -7.62 -14.55
C GLY A 28 -19.94 -9.03 -14.44
N ASN A 29 -18.63 -9.20 -14.26
CA ASN A 29 -18.03 -10.53 -14.10
C ASN A 29 -17.68 -10.80 -12.62
N ASP A 30 -18.68 -11.20 -11.84
CA ASP A 30 -18.57 -11.47 -10.39
C ASP A 30 -17.48 -12.49 -10.05
N GLU A 31 -17.11 -13.39 -10.98
CA GLU A 31 -16.05 -14.37 -10.76
C GLU A 31 -14.67 -13.75 -10.58
N ASP A 32 -14.43 -12.54 -11.09
CA ASP A 32 -13.13 -11.88 -11.12
C ASP A 32 -13.07 -10.61 -10.26
N SER A 33 -14.07 -10.41 -9.40
CA SER A 33 -14.11 -9.26 -8.49
C SER A 33 -13.04 -9.38 -7.38
N PRO A 34 -12.28 -8.29 -7.11
CA PRO A 34 -11.37 -8.22 -5.95
C PRO A 34 -12.14 -8.14 -4.63
N ALA A 35 -13.38 -7.64 -4.62
CA ALA A 35 -14.27 -7.65 -3.47
C ALA A 35 -15.21 -8.88 -3.51
N ARG A 36 -15.16 -9.73 -2.48
CA ARG A 36 -16.00 -10.91 -2.33
C ARG A 36 -17.08 -10.66 -1.28
N VAL A 37 -18.29 -10.40 -1.74
CA VAL A 37 -19.45 -10.14 -0.87
C VAL A 37 -20.10 -11.45 -0.43
N VAL A 38 -20.23 -11.64 0.88
CA VAL A 38 -20.84 -12.79 1.52
C VAL A 38 -22.06 -12.35 2.32
N ALA A 39 -23.26 -12.62 1.81
CA ALA A 39 -24.53 -12.21 2.42
C ALA A 39 -25.42 -13.40 2.82
N CYS A 40 -25.11 -14.61 2.36
CA CYS A 40 -25.83 -15.83 2.72
C CYS A 40 -24.90 -17.05 2.85
N LEU A 41 -25.46 -18.20 3.26
CA LEU A 41 -24.71 -19.44 3.46
C LEU A 41 -24.09 -19.97 2.15
N ASN A 42 -24.76 -19.81 1.01
CA ASN A 42 -24.21 -20.24 -0.28
C ASN A 42 -22.97 -19.41 -0.64
N ASP A 43 -23.05 -18.08 -0.51
CA ASP A 43 -21.90 -17.20 -0.70
C ASP A 43 -20.74 -17.58 0.22
N TYR A 44 -21.05 -17.94 1.48
CA TYR A 44 -20.04 -18.34 2.45
C TYR A 44 -19.29 -19.58 1.98
N ARG A 45 -20.01 -20.61 1.48
CA ARG A 45 -19.40 -21.83 0.95
C ARG A 45 -18.50 -21.56 -0.26
N GLU A 46 -18.88 -20.62 -1.12
CA GLU A 46 -18.16 -20.32 -2.36
C GLU A 46 -16.97 -19.39 -2.17
N ASN A 47 -17.09 -18.42 -1.25
CA ASN A 47 -16.18 -17.27 -1.17
C ASN A 47 -15.36 -17.20 0.13
N ALA A 48 -15.82 -17.77 1.25
CA ALA A 48 -15.12 -17.60 2.53
C ALA A 48 -13.70 -18.20 2.54
N GLY A 49 -13.50 -19.30 1.80
CA GLY A 49 -12.19 -19.95 1.65
C GLY A 49 -11.29 -19.34 0.58
N ARG A 50 -11.79 -18.45 -0.27
CA ARG A 50 -10.98 -17.83 -1.34
C ARG A 50 -9.99 -16.84 -0.74
N VAL A 51 -8.74 -16.87 -1.19
CA VAL A 51 -7.70 -15.92 -0.77
C VAL A 51 -7.29 -14.99 -1.91
N TYR A 52 -7.44 -15.46 -3.14
CA TYR A 52 -7.05 -14.75 -4.35
C TYR A 52 -8.24 -14.65 -5.32
N VAL A 53 -8.21 -13.62 -6.17
CA VAL A 53 -9.25 -13.34 -7.17
C VAL A 53 -9.33 -14.48 -8.19
N SER A 54 -8.19 -14.93 -8.72
CA SER A 54 -8.11 -16.00 -9.71
C SER A 54 -7.14 -17.12 -9.28
N LYS A 55 -7.23 -18.28 -9.94
CA LYS A 55 -6.35 -19.44 -9.71
C LYS A 55 -4.87 -19.14 -10.02
N GLU A 56 -4.60 -18.14 -10.84
CA GLU A 56 -3.25 -17.70 -11.21
C GLU A 56 -2.57 -16.83 -10.12
N LYS A 57 -3.19 -16.67 -8.94
CA LYS A 57 -2.65 -15.96 -7.76
C LYS A 57 -2.20 -14.52 -8.08
N SER A 58 -2.95 -13.79 -8.90
CA SER A 58 -2.54 -12.44 -9.30
C SER A 58 -2.82 -11.39 -8.23
N GLN A 59 -3.86 -11.56 -7.39
CA GLN A 59 -4.33 -10.53 -6.48
C GLN A 59 -5.09 -11.07 -5.26
N SER A 60 -4.84 -10.54 -4.06
CA SER A 60 -5.62 -10.91 -2.86
C SER A 60 -7.03 -10.33 -2.88
N CYS A 61 -8.03 -11.09 -2.45
CA CYS A 61 -9.40 -10.60 -2.37
C CYS A 61 -9.76 -10.05 -0.98
N LEU A 62 -10.56 -8.98 -0.93
CA LEU A 62 -11.21 -8.49 0.29
C LEU A 62 -12.52 -9.25 0.49
N LYS A 63 -12.71 -9.86 1.66
CA LYS A 63 -13.98 -10.52 2.01
C LYS A 63 -14.87 -9.55 2.78
N ILE A 64 -16.08 -9.34 2.31
CA ILE A 64 -17.04 -8.43 2.92
C ILE A 64 -18.24 -9.26 3.36
N TYR A 65 -18.34 -9.52 4.66
CA TYR A 65 -19.44 -10.28 5.26
C TYR A 65 -20.55 -9.32 5.67
N LYS A 66 -21.67 -9.35 4.94
CA LYS A 66 -22.83 -8.48 5.16
C LYS A 66 -23.89 -9.24 5.93
N ILE A 67 -23.82 -9.16 7.26
CA ILE A 67 -24.55 -10.08 8.15
C ILE A 67 -26.07 -9.85 8.12
N ASN A 68 -26.51 -8.63 7.79
CA ASN A 68 -27.92 -8.30 7.68
C ASN A 68 -28.50 -8.49 6.26
N GLY A 69 -27.67 -8.75 5.26
CA GLY A 69 -28.05 -8.86 3.85
C GLY A 69 -27.38 -7.82 2.95
N CYS A 70 -27.67 -7.86 1.65
CA CYS A 70 -27.05 -6.99 0.64
C CYS A 70 -28.11 -6.34 -0.25
N ALA A 71 -28.11 -5.00 -0.32
CA ALA A 71 -29.04 -4.23 -1.14
C ALA A 71 -28.93 -4.55 -2.63
N LYS A 72 -27.70 -4.73 -3.15
CA LYS A 72 -27.46 -5.11 -4.56
C LYS A 72 -28.15 -6.43 -4.92
N LYS A 73 -27.96 -7.47 -4.09
CA LYS A 73 -28.59 -8.79 -4.31
C LYS A 73 -30.11 -8.75 -4.20
N PHE A 74 -30.63 -7.88 -3.33
CA PHE A 74 -32.07 -7.66 -3.22
C PHE A 74 -32.65 -6.97 -4.46
N ALA A 75 -31.92 -6.06 -5.08
CA ALA A 75 -32.33 -5.40 -6.33
C ALA A 75 -32.26 -6.34 -7.55
N GLU A 76 -31.29 -7.26 -7.57
CA GLU A 76 -31.06 -8.21 -8.69
C GLU A 76 -31.99 -9.43 -8.65
N GLY A 77 -32.48 -9.81 -7.46
CA GLY A 77 -33.37 -10.95 -7.28
C GLY A 77 -34.84 -10.54 -7.22
N ASN A 78 -35.72 -11.39 -7.76
CA ASN A 78 -37.15 -11.44 -7.37
C ASN A 78 -37.31 -12.01 -5.94
N SER A 79 -36.30 -11.78 -5.08
CA SER A 79 -36.15 -12.35 -3.75
C SER A 79 -36.96 -11.57 -2.74
N ARG A 80 -37.78 -12.29 -1.97
CA ARG A 80 -38.65 -11.75 -0.92
C ARG A 80 -37.86 -10.84 0.04
N ALA A 81 -38.54 -9.83 0.59
CA ALA A 81 -38.05 -8.94 1.66
C ALA A 81 -37.45 -9.67 2.88
N GLU A 82 -37.69 -10.98 3.00
CA GLU A 82 -37.12 -11.88 4.02
C GLU A 82 -35.59 -12.08 3.89
N SER A 83 -35.00 -11.80 2.72
CA SER A 83 -33.56 -11.94 2.47
C SER A 83 -32.69 -10.83 3.07
N ILE A 84 -33.31 -9.70 3.44
CA ILE A 84 -32.70 -8.58 4.17
C ILE A 84 -33.35 -8.51 5.56
N LEU A 85 -32.53 -8.33 6.60
CA LEU A 85 -33.04 -8.01 7.94
C LEU A 85 -33.35 -6.53 8.01
N LEU A 86 -34.58 -6.15 8.31
CA LEU A 86 -34.99 -4.77 8.55
C LEU A 86 -35.69 -4.63 9.89
N THR A 87 -36.31 -5.71 10.40
CA THR A 87 -37.15 -5.67 11.60
C THR A 87 -36.67 -6.62 12.70
N GLU A 88 -37.08 -6.32 13.94
CA GLU A 88 -36.83 -7.17 15.11
C GLU A 88 -37.52 -8.54 15.02
N SER A 89 -38.68 -8.63 14.35
CA SER A 89 -39.31 -9.92 14.06
C SER A 89 -38.45 -10.81 13.15
N GLN A 90 -37.71 -10.22 12.21
CA GLN A 90 -36.77 -10.96 11.37
C GLN A 90 -35.49 -11.34 12.12
N LEU A 91 -35.12 -10.63 13.19
CA LEU A 91 -34.05 -11.05 14.12
C LEU A 91 -34.41 -12.36 14.85
N GLN A 92 -35.70 -12.68 15.04
CA GLN A 92 -36.10 -13.98 15.58
C GLN A 92 -35.76 -15.14 14.64
N HIS A 93 -35.75 -14.88 13.32
CA HIS A 93 -35.27 -15.81 12.28
C HIS A 93 -33.76 -15.76 12.04
N TRP A 94 -32.98 -15.00 12.84
CA TRP A 94 -31.51 -15.01 12.82
C TRP A 94 -30.91 -16.42 12.94
N ARG A 95 -31.67 -17.37 13.50
CA ARG A 95 -31.34 -18.80 13.49
C ARG A 95 -31.02 -19.30 12.08
N GLN A 96 -31.67 -18.85 11.02
CA GLN A 96 -31.35 -19.27 9.64
C GLN A 96 -30.02 -18.69 9.11
N ARG A 97 -29.41 -17.72 9.81
CA ARG A 97 -28.09 -17.14 9.50
C ARG A 97 -26.99 -17.62 10.47
N TYR A 98 -27.06 -18.87 10.93
CA TYR A 98 -26.02 -19.46 11.82
C TYR A 98 -24.60 -19.23 11.33
N TRP A 99 -24.37 -19.29 10.01
CA TRP A 99 -23.05 -19.04 9.41
C TRP A 99 -22.45 -17.68 9.82
N ALA A 100 -23.25 -16.61 9.87
CA ALA A 100 -22.76 -15.26 10.16
C ALA A 100 -22.40 -15.13 11.63
N ARG A 101 -23.23 -15.70 12.51
CA ARG A 101 -22.97 -15.76 13.95
C ARG A 101 -21.74 -16.60 14.25
N ASP A 102 -21.63 -17.78 13.66
CA ASP A 102 -20.53 -18.71 13.93
C ASP A 102 -19.21 -18.17 13.38
N LEU A 103 -19.23 -17.53 12.19
CA LEU A 103 -18.10 -16.77 11.67
C LEU A 103 -17.68 -15.65 12.62
N PHE A 104 -18.63 -14.82 13.07
CA PHE A 104 -18.30 -13.69 13.93
C PHE A 104 -17.72 -14.16 15.27
N ARG A 105 -18.30 -15.22 15.85
CA ARG A 105 -17.77 -15.87 17.06
C ARG A 105 -16.35 -16.41 16.84
N ASP A 106 -16.10 -17.08 15.72
CA ASP A 106 -14.77 -17.57 15.37
C ASP A 106 -13.75 -16.42 15.26
N ARG A 107 -14.11 -15.30 14.62
CA ARG A 107 -13.25 -14.12 14.52
C ARG A 107 -12.98 -13.47 15.88
N LEU A 108 -13.99 -13.37 16.74
CA LEU A 108 -13.83 -12.86 18.11
C LEU A 108 -12.90 -13.73 18.97
N ARG A 109 -12.79 -15.03 18.67
CA ARG A 109 -11.87 -15.94 19.36
C ARG A 109 -10.44 -15.89 18.81
N SER A 110 -10.28 -15.64 17.52
CA SER A 110 -9.02 -15.88 16.81
C SER A 110 -8.31 -14.66 16.27
N ARG A 111 -8.97 -13.49 16.20
CA ARG A 111 -8.42 -12.30 15.54
C ARG A 111 -8.66 -11.01 16.33
N THR A 112 -7.76 -10.05 16.12
CA THR A 112 -7.97 -8.66 16.53
C THR A 112 -9.08 -8.04 15.68
N ILE A 113 -10.10 -7.48 16.32
CA ILE A 113 -11.22 -6.81 15.65
C ILE A 113 -11.21 -5.33 16.02
N VAL A 114 -11.36 -4.47 15.01
CA VAL A 114 -11.58 -3.04 15.20
C VAL A 114 -13.06 -2.74 14.91
N PHE A 115 -13.79 -2.33 15.93
CA PHE A 115 -15.14 -1.80 15.81
C PHE A 115 -15.05 -0.34 15.38
N SER A 116 -15.55 -0.01 14.19
CA SER A 116 -15.41 1.31 13.57
C SER A 116 -16.79 1.80 13.13
N GLY A 117 -17.20 2.97 13.64
CA GLY A 117 -18.55 3.49 13.41
C GLY A 117 -19.67 2.69 14.11
N PHE A 118 -19.31 1.74 14.97
CA PHE A 118 -20.25 1.01 15.82
C PHE A 118 -20.68 1.91 16.97
N GLY A 119 -21.96 2.27 17.07
CA GLY A 119 -22.44 3.18 18.10
C GLY A 119 -23.94 3.05 18.40
N SER A 120 -24.70 2.55 17.42
CA SER A 120 -26.11 2.21 17.51
C SER A 120 -26.37 0.94 18.32
N ASP A 121 -27.63 0.79 18.73
CA ASP A 121 -28.17 -0.45 19.27
C ASP A 121 -28.23 -1.49 18.14
N GLU A 122 -27.11 -2.14 17.82
CA GLU A 122 -27.12 -3.46 17.15
C GLU A 122 -27.02 -4.58 18.20
N PRO A 123 -28.16 -5.01 18.79
CA PRO A 123 -28.20 -6.09 19.76
C PRO A 123 -27.45 -7.33 19.28
N GLN A 124 -27.54 -7.68 18.00
CA GLN A 124 -26.91 -8.90 17.48
C GLN A 124 -25.37 -8.88 17.59
N VAL A 125 -24.74 -7.72 17.36
CA VAL A 125 -23.29 -7.58 17.50
C VAL A 125 -22.92 -7.65 18.97
N ARG A 126 -23.55 -6.81 19.80
CA ARG A 126 -23.32 -6.74 21.24
C ARG A 126 -23.52 -8.10 21.93
N HIS A 127 -24.68 -8.74 21.73
CA HIS A 127 -25.00 -10.03 22.35
C HIS A 127 -24.04 -11.12 21.92
N THR A 128 -23.65 -11.18 20.64
CA THR A 128 -22.71 -12.20 20.17
C THR A 128 -21.33 -12.00 20.81
N VAL A 129 -20.87 -10.75 20.93
CA VAL A 129 -19.60 -10.43 21.60
C VAL A 129 -19.65 -10.83 23.07
N LEU A 130 -20.70 -10.43 23.80
CA LEU A 130 -20.84 -10.76 25.22
C LEU A 130 -20.88 -12.27 25.46
N GLN A 131 -21.60 -13.03 24.63
CA GLN A 131 -21.62 -14.49 24.71
C GLN A 131 -20.24 -15.12 24.52
N VAL A 132 -19.45 -14.65 23.55
CA VAL A 132 -18.08 -15.15 23.36
C VAL A 132 -17.18 -14.77 24.53
N VAL A 133 -17.38 -13.59 25.10
CA VAL A 133 -16.62 -13.16 26.27
C VAL A 133 -16.94 -14.02 27.49
N GLU A 134 -18.21 -14.35 27.72
CA GLU A 134 -18.62 -15.28 28.77
C GLU A 134 -17.93 -16.64 28.61
N GLU A 135 -17.74 -17.14 27.38
CA GLU A 135 -16.98 -18.39 27.15
C GLU A 135 -15.54 -18.33 27.70
N PHE A 136 -14.89 -17.15 27.67
CA PHE A 136 -13.55 -16.99 28.22
C PHE A 136 -13.55 -16.98 29.75
N GLU A 137 -14.62 -16.52 30.40
CA GLU A 137 -14.76 -16.55 31.86
C GLU A 137 -14.84 -17.99 32.41
N PHE A 138 -15.40 -18.91 31.61
CA PHE A 138 -15.54 -20.32 31.98
C PHE A 138 -14.30 -21.17 31.64
N GLN A 139 -13.31 -20.64 30.92
CA GLN A 139 -12.04 -21.34 30.77
C GLN A 139 -11.30 -21.28 32.11
N ASP A 140 -10.92 -22.44 32.65
CA ASP A 140 -10.23 -22.59 33.94
C ASP A 140 -9.26 -21.44 34.15
N LYS A 141 -9.45 -20.71 35.27
CA LYS A 141 -8.69 -19.52 35.65
C LYS A 141 -7.20 -19.79 35.50
N ARG A 142 -6.68 -19.52 34.30
CA ARG A 142 -5.27 -19.67 34.01
C ARG A 142 -4.54 -18.76 34.96
N GLU A 143 -3.38 -19.20 35.46
CA GLU A 143 -2.50 -18.35 36.24
C GLU A 143 -2.41 -16.97 35.57
N PRO A 144 -2.41 -15.88 36.37
CA PRO A 144 -2.47 -14.53 35.83
C PRO A 144 -1.40 -14.37 34.76
N SER A 145 -1.85 -14.28 33.51
CA SER A 145 -0.94 -14.21 32.38
C SER A 145 -0.17 -12.91 32.52
N LYS A 146 1.16 -12.95 32.34
CA LYS A 146 1.99 -11.73 32.31
C LYS A 146 1.57 -10.77 31.19
N ILE A 147 0.77 -11.25 30.24
CA ILE A 147 0.25 -10.50 29.11
C ILE A 147 -0.97 -9.71 29.58
N LYS A 148 -0.92 -8.39 29.42
CA LYS A 148 -2.07 -7.52 29.71
C LYS A 148 -3.19 -7.80 28.72
N TRP A 149 -4.44 -7.70 29.15
CA TRP A 149 -5.63 -8.03 28.34
C TRP A 149 -5.64 -7.33 26.97
N TYR A 150 -5.15 -6.09 26.90
CA TYR A 150 -5.14 -5.28 25.69
C TYR A 150 -4.09 -5.71 24.65
N ASN A 151 -3.14 -6.57 25.04
CA ASN A 151 -2.13 -7.17 24.16
C ASN A 151 -2.50 -8.59 23.71
N LEU A 152 -3.68 -9.10 24.10
CA LEU A 152 -4.13 -10.41 23.65
C LEU A 152 -4.39 -10.41 22.13
N PRO A 153 -4.12 -11.51 21.41
CA PRO A 153 -4.31 -11.58 19.96
C PRO A 153 -5.74 -11.26 19.49
N ASN A 154 -6.74 -11.50 20.33
CA ASN A 154 -8.15 -11.23 20.08
C ASN A 154 -8.71 -10.02 20.83
N ALA A 155 -7.84 -9.16 21.40
CA ALA A 155 -8.29 -7.97 22.11
C ALA A 155 -9.09 -7.06 21.16
N PRO A 156 -10.32 -6.65 21.53
CA PRO A 156 -11.11 -5.75 20.72
C PRO A 156 -10.56 -4.32 20.79
N PHE A 157 -10.64 -3.61 19.67
CA PHE A 157 -10.36 -2.19 19.57
C PHE A 157 -11.64 -1.44 19.16
N ILE A 158 -11.85 -0.25 19.70
CA ILE A 158 -13.00 0.60 19.35
C ILE A 158 -12.51 1.93 18.82
N ALA A 159 -12.94 2.28 17.60
CA ALA A 159 -12.81 3.61 17.03
C ALA A 159 -14.17 4.31 17.10
N ALA A 160 -14.31 5.20 18.08
CA ALA A 160 -15.46 6.07 18.26
C ALA A 160 -15.13 7.46 17.72
N TYR A 161 -15.98 7.99 16.84
CA TYR A 161 -15.73 9.30 16.24
C TYR A 161 -16.18 10.47 17.13
N GLU A 162 -16.96 10.14 18.17
CA GLU A 162 -17.33 11.05 19.25
C GLU A 162 -16.26 11.10 20.35
N LYS A 163 -16.40 12.04 21.29
CA LYS A 163 -15.46 12.18 22.42
C LYS A 163 -15.59 11.06 23.45
N THR A 164 -16.75 10.42 23.51
CA THR A 164 -17.12 9.45 24.52
C THR A 164 -17.57 8.15 23.88
N LEU A 165 -17.43 7.06 24.63
CA LEU A 165 -17.93 5.76 24.22
C LEU A 165 -19.44 5.66 24.47
N SER A 166 -20.14 4.96 23.59
CA SER A 166 -21.52 4.54 23.83
C SER A 166 -21.58 3.45 24.90
N PHE A 167 -22.75 3.27 25.52
CA PHE A 167 -22.95 2.24 26.54
C PHE A 167 -22.60 0.84 26.05
N SER A 168 -23.02 0.48 24.82
CA SER A 168 -22.73 -0.80 24.19
C SER A 168 -21.23 -1.04 23.99
N GLN A 169 -20.49 0.00 23.59
CA GLN A 169 -19.03 -0.06 23.46
C GLN A 169 -18.34 -0.29 24.80
N VAL A 170 -18.75 0.45 25.85
CA VAL A 170 -18.22 0.28 27.22
C VAL A 170 -18.49 -1.12 27.74
N GLN A 171 -19.67 -1.68 27.48
CA GLN A 171 -20.03 -3.02 27.93
C GLN A 171 -19.16 -4.11 27.28
N ILE A 172 -18.92 -4.04 25.97
CA ILE A 172 -18.05 -4.98 25.26
C ILE A 172 -16.65 -4.99 25.89
N LEU A 173 -16.05 -3.82 26.04
CA LEU A 173 -14.70 -3.69 26.60
C LEU A 173 -14.66 -4.11 28.07
N SER A 174 -15.65 -3.70 28.86
CA SER A 174 -15.71 -4.03 30.29
C SER A 174 -15.87 -5.54 30.51
N ALA A 175 -16.69 -6.21 29.72
CA ALA A 175 -16.84 -7.66 29.76
C ALA A 175 -15.50 -8.34 29.39
N PHE A 176 -14.86 -7.90 28.30
CA PHE A 176 -13.59 -8.49 27.87
C PHE A 176 -12.48 -8.35 28.92
N ILE A 177 -12.39 -7.18 29.57
CA ILE A 177 -11.44 -6.94 30.66
C ILE A 177 -11.73 -7.86 31.84
N LYS A 178 -12.99 -7.98 32.26
CA LYS A 178 -13.37 -8.86 33.39
C LYS A 178 -13.02 -10.32 33.13
N ALA A 179 -13.18 -10.78 31.89
CA ALA A 179 -12.82 -12.14 31.51
C ALA A 179 -11.31 -12.42 31.51
N HIS A 180 -10.47 -11.39 31.37
CA HIS A 180 -9.02 -11.55 31.16
C HIS A 180 -8.13 -10.83 32.20
N SER A 181 -8.73 -10.13 33.16
CA SER A 181 -8.01 -9.38 34.19
C SER A 181 -8.55 -9.72 35.58
N THR A 182 -7.64 -9.93 36.53
CA THR A 182 -7.98 -10.18 37.94
C THR A 182 -8.48 -8.92 38.66
N SER A 183 -8.20 -7.74 38.11
CA SER A 183 -8.64 -6.45 38.66
C SER A 183 -9.27 -5.59 37.56
N PHE A 184 -10.53 -5.23 37.73
CA PHE A 184 -11.23 -4.32 36.83
C PHE A 184 -11.09 -2.88 37.34
N VAL A 185 -10.47 -2.03 36.53
CA VAL A 185 -10.42 -0.57 36.75
C VAL A 185 -11.05 0.11 35.55
N LEU A 186 -12.07 0.94 35.77
CA LEU A 186 -12.82 1.59 34.68
C LEU A 186 -11.92 2.39 33.71
N LYS A 187 -10.85 3.00 34.23
CA LYS A 187 -9.87 3.73 33.41
C LYS A 187 -9.18 2.84 32.35
N GLU A 188 -9.12 1.53 32.56
CA GLU A 188 -8.53 0.61 31.59
C GLU A 188 -9.38 0.46 30.33
N VAL A 189 -10.70 0.68 30.41
CA VAL A 189 -11.60 0.60 29.23
C VAL A 189 -11.06 1.43 28.07
N HIS A 190 -10.41 2.56 28.34
CA HIS A 190 -9.86 3.45 27.31
C HIS A 190 -8.52 3.01 26.68
N ARG A 191 -7.94 1.86 27.05
CA ARG A 191 -6.61 1.43 26.54
C ARG A 191 -6.61 1.02 25.07
N ASN A 192 -7.68 0.40 24.59
CA ASN A 192 -7.86 -0.03 23.19
C ASN A 192 -8.96 0.78 22.50
N VAL A 193 -9.02 2.06 22.82
CA VAL A 193 -10.06 2.97 22.34
C VAL A 193 -9.40 4.14 21.66
N PHE A 194 -9.94 4.52 20.51
CA PHE A 194 -9.64 5.76 19.83
C PHE A 194 -10.91 6.60 19.83
N THR A 195 -10.86 7.79 20.41
CA THR A 195 -11.98 8.75 20.44
C THR A 195 -11.62 10.07 19.76
N GLY A 196 -12.57 11.00 19.69
CA GLY A 196 -12.30 12.38 19.29
C GLY A 196 -11.21 13.09 20.12
N ASN A 197 -10.87 12.58 21.31
CA ASN A 197 -9.76 13.11 22.11
C ASN A 197 -8.38 12.79 21.50
N ASP A 198 -8.30 11.73 20.69
CA ASP A 198 -7.07 11.32 20.02
C ASP A 198 -6.85 12.08 18.70
N ALA A 199 -7.79 12.94 18.28
CA ALA A 199 -7.71 13.66 17.01
C ALA A 199 -6.38 14.40 16.83
N GLU A 200 -5.85 15.05 17.88
CA GLU A 200 -4.55 15.73 17.87
C GLU A 200 -3.39 14.77 17.57
N PHE A 201 -3.42 13.56 18.17
CA PHE A 201 -2.42 12.52 17.87
C PHE A 201 -2.48 12.09 16.40
N PHE A 202 -3.67 12.00 15.81
CA PHE A 202 -3.85 11.65 14.39
C PHE A 202 -3.59 12.84 13.44
N GLY A 203 -3.25 14.02 13.96
CA GLY A 203 -3.01 15.24 13.17
C GLY A 203 -4.30 15.90 12.66
N GLY A 204 -5.42 15.71 13.36
CA GLY A 204 -6.69 16.38 13.12
C GLY A 204 -6.93 17.55 14.07
N ASP A 205 -7.96 18.34 13.75
CA ASP A 205 -8.38 19.46 14.60
C ASP A 205 -8.91 18.95 15.95
N LYS A 206 -8.72 19.76 16.98
CA LYS A 206 -9.17 19.42 18.34
C LYS A 206 -10.70 19.36 18.33
N GLN A 207 -11.25 18.13 18.35
CA GLN A 207 -12.52 17.69 18.96
C GLN A 207 -13.28 16.59 18.19
N VAL A 208 -12.85 16.18 16.99
CA VAL A 208 -13.50 15.10 16.22
C VAL A 208 -12.45 14.25 15.51
N LEU A 209 -12.43 12.95 15.78
CA LEU A 209 -11.64 11.99 15.02
C LEU A 209 -12.54 11.44 13.91
N THR A 210 -12.39 11.93 12.67
CA THR A 210 -13.20 11.43 11.56
C THR A 210 -12.77 10.03 11.14
N ALA A 211 -13.69 9.26 10.55
CA ALA A 211 -13.40 7.94 9.99
C ALA A 211 -12.26 8.00 8.97
N ASP A 212 -12.30 8.99 8.09
CA ASP A 212 -11.30 9.21 7.05
C ASP A 212 -9.92 9.44 7.65
N LEU A 213 -9.82 10.33 8.66
CA LEU A 213 -8.55 10.60 9.33
C LEU A 213 -8.01 9.37 10.04
N PHE A 214 -8.87 8.66 10.79
CA PHE A 214 -8.49 7.45 11.50
C PHE A 214 -7.95 6.38 10.53
N TRP A 215 -8.72 6.00 9.52
CA TRP A 215 -8.34 4.94 8.59
C TRP A 215 -7.16 5.33 7.69
N LYS A 216 -7.04 6.60 7.31
CA LYS A 216 -5.86 7.14 6.61
C LYS A 216 -4.59 6.91 7.41
N ARG A 217 -4.59 7.26 8.69
CA ARG A 217 -3.41 7.09 9.56
C ARG A 217 -3.14 5.62 9.88
N ILE A 218 -4.16 4.80 10.08
CA ILE A 218 -4.00 3.34 10.24
C ILE A 218 -3.37 2.73 8.98
N PHE A 219 -3.79 3.15 7.79
CA PHE A 219 -3.19 2.73 6.53
C PHE A 219 -1.69 3.10 6.47
N GLN A 220 -1.33 4.34 6.78
CA GLN A 220 0.07 4.80 6.81
C GLN A 220 0.93 3.95 7.75
N VAL A 221 0.53 3.80 9.02
CA VAL A 221 1.28 3.00 10.02
C VAL A 221 1.40 1.55 9.56
N THR A 222 0.32 0.99 9.03
CA THR A 222 0.31 -0.40 8.56
C THR A 222 1.22 -0.58 7.36
N PHE A 223 1.20 0.35 6.40
CA PHE A 223 2.08 0.34 5.23
C PHE A 223 3.54 0.31 5.66
N TRP A 224 3.94 1.22 6.56
CA TRP A 224 5.31 1.33 7.04
C TRP A 224 5.79 0.06 7.76
N ARG A 225 4.97 -0.51 8.65
CA ARG A 225 5.31 -1.78 9.31
C ARG A 225 5.44 -2.95 8.32
N ILE A 226 4.62 -2.97 7.28
CA ILE A 226 4.74 -3.98 6.22
C ILE A 226 6.03 -3.74 5.41
N LEU A 227 6.38 -2.48 5.13
CA LEU A 227 7.63 -2.12 4.45
C LEU A 227 8.86 -2.56 5.24
N GLU A 228 8.90 -2.30 6.55
CA GLU A 228 9.97 -2.79 7.42
C GLU A 228 10.17 -4.31 7.27
N LYS A 229 9.07 -5.07 7.27
CA LYS A 229 9.10 -6.53 7.06
C LYS A 229 9.66 -6.91 5.68
N TYR A 230 9.32 -6.16 4.62
CA TYR A 230 9.84 -6.40 3.27
C TYR A 230 11.24 -5.86 3.02
N CYS A 231 11.83 -5.15 3.98
CA CYS A 231 13.23 -4.71 3.96
C CYS A 231 14.13 -5.55 4.88
N ALA A 232 13.56 -6.40 5.73
CA ALA A 232 14.31 -7.27 6.65
C ALA A 232 15.16 -8.34 5.92
N LYS A 233 16.10 -8.97 6.64
CA LYS A 233 17.08 -9.95 6.10
C LYS A 233 16.48 -11.10 5.30
N ASP A 234 15.28 -11.55 5.66
CA ASP A 234 14.66 -12.71 5.02
C ASP A 234 13.74 -12.31 3.84
N SER A 235 13.70 -11.02 3.50
CA SER A 235 12.82 -10.48 2.47
C SER A 235 13.37 -10.64 1.05
N SER A 236 12.46 -10.63 0.06
CA SER A 236 12.84 -10.63 -1.36
C SER A 236 13.65 -9.38 -1.75
N ALA A 237 13.35 -8.20 -1.20
CA ALA A 237 14.09 -6.98 -1.51
C ALA A 237 15.51 -7.01 -0.95
N PHE A 238 15.70 -7.52 0.28
CA PHE A 238 17.02 -7.71 0.84
C PHE A 238 17.84 -8.67 0.00
N ASN A 239 17.30 -9.86 -0.31
CA ASN A 239 17.98 -10.87 -1.12
C ASN A 239 18.34 -10.37 -2.53
N TYR A 240 17.51 -9.50 -3.10
CA TYR A 240 17.78 -8.86 -4.39
C TYR A 240 19.06 -8.00 -4.36
N LEU A 241 19.36 -7.33 -3.24
CA LEU A 241 20.48 -6.39 -3.13
C LEU A 241 21.72 -6.95 -2.41
N SER A 242 21.52 -7.78 -1.38
CA SER A 242 22.57 -8.29 -0.48
C SER A 242 23.65 -9.08 -1.20
N ALA A 243 23.31 -9.71 -2.32
CA ALA A 243 24.28 -10.42 -3.17
C ALA A 243 25.36 -9.51 -3.80
N ILE A 244 25.16 -8.19 -3.85
CA ILE A 244 26.08 -7.24 -4.50
C ILE A 244 26.51 -6.13 -3.54
N VAL A 245 25.67 -5.77 -2.56
CA VAL A 245 25.93 -4.70 -1.61
C VAL A 245 26.07 -5.29 -0.21
N PRO A 246 27.30 -5.51 0.30
CA PRO A 246 27.52 -6.03 1.64
C PRO A 246 26.76 -5.28 2.75
N PRO A 247 26.67 -3.92 2.74
CA PRO A 247 25.90 -3.18 3.74
C PRO A 247 24.41 -3.04 3.37
N ALA A 248 23.80 -3.97 2.61
CA ALA A 248 22.40 -3.85 2.18
C ALA A 248 21.42 -3.70 3.36
N GLU A 249 21.65 -4.40 4.48
CA GLU A 249 20.83 -4.28 5.69
C GLU A 249 20.87 -2.85 6.23
N ALA A 250 22.07 -2.33 6.46
CA ALA A 250 22.27 -0.98 6.98
C ALA A 250 21.72 0.08 6.01
N LEU A 251 21.81 -0.16 4.70
CA LEU A 251 21.27 0.75 3.69
C LEU A 251 19.73 0.78 3.70
N PHE A 252 19.07 -0.39 3.82
CA PHE A 252 17.62 -0.43 3.98
C PHE A 252 17.18 0.17 5.31
N GLN A 253 17.94 -0.05 6.39
CA GLN A 253 17.64 0.58 7.68
C GLN A 253 17.75 2.10 7.61
N GLU A 254 18.80 2.63 6.97
CA GLU A 254 18.94 4.09 6.81
C GLU A 254 17.83 4.69 5.93
N MET A 255 17.38 3.96 4.91
CA MET A 255 16.20 4.34 4.12
C MET A 255 14.93 4.35 4.99
N LEU A 256 14.71 3.33 5.81
CA LEU A 256 13.56 3.25 6.71
C LEU A 256 13.60 4.36 7.76
N ASP A 257 14.76 4.65 8.34
CA ASP A 257 14.93 5.73 9.32
C ASP A 257 14.66 7.10 8.70
N TRP A 258 14.86 7.27 7.38
CA TRP A 258 14.52 8.50 6.66
C TRP A 258 13.02 8.63 6.36
N TYR A 259 12.34 7.54 6.02
CA TYR A 259 10.89 7.58 5.75
C TYR A 259 10.03 7.51 7.01
N VAL A 260 10.48 6.75 8.02
CA VAL A 260 9.72 6.41 9.24
C VAL A 260 10.63 6.43 10.47
N PRO A 261 11.13 7.61 10.88
CA PRO A 261 11.86 7.75 12.12
C PRO A 261 11.05 7.20 13.32
N LYS A 262 11.73 6.66 14.33
CA LYS A 262 11.10 6.07 15.53
C LYS A 262 10.14 7.03 16.28
N ASN A 263 10.33 8.33 16.15
CA ASN A 263 9.51 9.38 16.76
C ASN A 263 8.36 9.88 15.86
N GLN A 264 8.27 9.42 14.61
CA GLN A 264 7.25 9.82 13.63
C GLN A 264 6.54 8.59 13.07
N ILE A 265 5.54 8.10 13.80
CA ILE A 265 4.84 6.85 13.48
C ILE A 265 4.10 6.86 12.14
N PHE A 266 3.75 8.04 11.61
CA PHE A 266 3.08 8.21 10.32
C PHE A 266 4.06 8.40 9.15
N GLY A 267 5.35 8.47 9.45
CA GLY A 267 6.43 8.77 8.51
C GLY A 267 6.78 10.25 8.46
N SER A 268 7.95 10.55 7.89
CA SER A 268 8.44 11.92 7.63
C SER A 268 7.79 12.58 6.43
N PHE A 269 7.24 11.77 5.53
CA PHE A 269 6.52 12.22 4.33
C PHE A 269 5.16 11.51 4.26
N PRO A 270 4.22 11.76 5.19
CA PRO A 270 2.91 11.10 5.18
C PRO A 270 2.17 11.31 3.86
N GLU A 271 2.41 12.43 3.17
CA GLU A 271 1.83 12.81 1.89
C GLU A 271 2.10 11.77 0.79
N ILE A 272 3.20 11.01 0.88
CA ILE A 272 3.53 9.95 -0.07
C ILE A 272 2.45 8.86 -0.13
N LEU A 273 1.68 8.71 0.96
CA LEU A 273 0.61 7.74 1.16
C LEU A 273 -0.78 8.40 1.21
N ASP A 274 -0.88 9.70 0.93
CA ASP A 274 -2.12 10.45 0.99
C ASP A 274 -2.81 10.52 -0.37
N VAL A 275 -4.13 10.48 -0.39
CA VAL A 275 -4.88 10.70 -1.63
C VAL A 275 -4.82 12.18 -2.01
N GLU A 276 -4.21 12.50 -3.14
CA GLU A 276 -4.19 13.86 -3.68
C GLU A 276 -5.58 14.27 -4.16
N LYS A 277 -6.08 15.43 -3.70
CA LYS A 277 -7.42 15.95 -4.03
C LYS A 277 -7.65 16.18 -5.54
N GLY A 278 -6.59 16.31 -6.34
CA GLY A 278 -6.69 16.52 -7.79
C GLY A 278 -6.72 15.24 -8.61
N ASN A 279 -5.96 14.22 -8.20
CA ASN A 279 -5.74 13.00 -8.98
C ASN A 279 -6.47 11.77 -8.40
N ASN A 280 -7.14 11.90 -7.25
CA ASN A 280 -7.76 10.80 -6.49
C ASN A 280 -6.84 9.58 -6.32
N CYS A 281 -5.53 9.82 -6.28
CA CYS A 281 -4.51 8.79 -6.24
C CYS A 281 -3.50 9.09 -5.14
N ILE A 282 -2.90 8.03 -4.61
CA ILE A 282 -1.76 8.10 -3.70
C ILE A 282 -0.49 8.34 -4.54
N PRO A 283 0.36 9.34 -4.22
CA PRO A 283 1.59 9.62 -4.97
C PRO A 283 2.46 8.38 -5.19
N LEU A 284 2.71 7.58 -4.14
CA LEU A 284 3.49 6.35 -4.29
C LEU A 284 2.89 5.39 -5.31
N ALA A 285 1.56 5.26 -5.33
CA ALA A 285 0.91 4.38 -6.28
C ALA A 285 1.04 4.90 -7.71
N LEU A 286 0.87 6.21 -7.91
CA LEU A 286 1.11 6.86 -9.20
C LEU A 286 2.56 6.62 -9.67
N TRP A 287 3.53 6.78 -8.77
CA TRP A 287 4.94 6.56 -9.09
C TRP A 287 5.22 5.12 -9.51
N VAL A 288 4.71 4.16 -8.75
CA VAL A 288 4.85 2.73 -9.06
C VAL A 288 4.12 2.40 -10.38
N TRP A 289 3.00 3.07 -10.68
CA TRP A 289 2.26 2.89 -11.94
C TRP A 289 3.09 3.36 -13.13
N CYS A 290 3.62 4.58 -13.08
CA CYS A 290 4.47 5.14 -14.13
C CYS A 290 5.72 4.27 -14.35
N VAL A 291 6.37 3.81 -13.29
CA VAL A 291 7.52 2.89 -13.36
C VAL A 291 7.12 1.58 -14.05
N ARG A 292 5.95 1.04 -13.71
CA ARG A 292 5.55 -0.28 -14.17
C ARG A 292 4.96 -0.29 -15.58
N TYR A 293 4.29 0.78 -15.99
CA TYR A 293 3.47 0.75 -17.18
C TYR A 293 3.71 1.88 -18.19
N ARG A 294 4.43 2.95 -17.82
CA ARG A 294 4.76 4.09 -18.70
C ARG A 294 3.55 4.74 -19.39
N HIS A 295 2.47 4.93 -18.65
CA HIS A 295 1.31 5.67 -19.13
C HIS A 295 0.67 6.42 -17.97
N PHE A 296 -0.20 7.39 -18.29
CA PHE A 296 -1.03 8.04 -17.28
C PHE A 296 -1.92 7.02 -16.60
N MET A 297 -2.16 7.23 -15.31
CA MET A 297 -3.14 6.43 -14.60
C MET A 297 -4.52 6.69 -15.22
N PRO A 298 -5.40 5.68 -15.34
CA PRO A 298 -6.74 5.89 -15.86
C PRO A 298 -7.46 6.96 -15.03
N GLU A 299 -8.18 7.87 -15.69
CA GLU A 299 -8.89 8.99 -15.03
C GLU A 299 -9.87 8.54 -13.93
N ASN A 300 -10.31 7.28 -13.97
CA ASN A 300 -11.31 6.70 -13.07
C ASN A 300 -10.76 5.67 -12.08
N GLY A 301 -9.45 5.44 -11.99
CA GLY A 301 -8.91 4.34 -11.18
C GLY A 301 -8.11 4.83 -9.98
N GLY A 302 -8.51 4.46 -8.77
CA GLY A 302 -7.54 4.26 -7.70
C GLY A 302 -6.67 3.08 -8.10
N TRP A 303 -5.38 3.14 -7.83
CA TRP A 303 -4.50 1.99 -7.99
C TRP A 303 -3.73 1.88 -6.70
N TYR A 304 -3.69 0.70 -6.14
CA TYR A 304 -2.79 0.39 -5.06
C TYR A 304 -2.13 -0.94 -5.38
N PRO A 305 -0.84 -0.97 -5.78
CA PRO A 305 -0.12 -2.22 -5.88
C PRO A 305 0.13 -2.70 -4.46
N PRO A 306 -0.46 -3.82 -4.02
CA PRO A 306 -0.19 -4.31 -2.69
C PRO A 306 1.28 -4.62 -2.57
N LEU A 307 1.93 -4.06 -1.54
CA LEU A 307 3.34 -4.33 -1.24
C LEU A 307 3.61 -5.86 -1.13
N LYS A 308 2.58 -6.63 -0.73
CA LYS A 308 2.57 -8.09 -0.71
C LYS A 308 2.71 -8.75 -2.09
N GLU A 309 2.16 -8.14 -3.14
CA GLU A 309 2.22 -8.67 -4.50
C GLU A 309 3.54 -8.29 -5.20
N ARG A 310 4.17 -7.20 -4.75
CA ARG A 310 5.40 -6.67 -5.35
C ARG A 310 6.47 -6.37 -4.29
N PRO A 311 7.03 -7.42 -3.66
CA PRO A 311 7.92 -7.27 -2.51
C PRO A 311 9.30 -6.68 -2.85
N VAL A 312 9.65 -6.51 -4.13
CA VAL A 312 10.93 -5.91 -4.57
C VAL A 312 10.73 -4.51 -5.14
N LEU A 313 9.70 -4.30 -5.97
CA LEU A 313 9.52 -3.06 -6.72
C LEU A 313 9.41 -1.83 -5.82
N ILE A 314 8.52 -1.88 -4.81
CA ILE A 314 8.27 -0.73 -3.93
C ILE A 314 9.48 -0.46 -3.03
N PRO A 315 10.07 -1.44 -2.31
CA PRO A 315 11.26 -1.18 -1.51
C PRO A 315 12.44 -0.63 -2.32
N VAL A 316 12.67 -1.15 -3.54
CA VAL A 316 13.76 -0.68 -4.40
C VAL A 316 13.49 0.72 -4.94
N LEU A 317 12.24 1.05 -5.31
CA LEU A 317 11.87 2.39 -5.74
C LEU A 317 12.11 3.42 -4.63
N LEU A 318 11.65 3.12 -3.41
CA LEU A 318 11.87 3.97 -2.23
C LEU A 318 13.36 4.07 -1.89
N LEU A 319 14.13 3.00 -2.09
CA LEU A 319 15.58 3.03 -1.90
C LEU A 319 16.28 3.93 -2.93
N ILE A 320 15.88 3.87 -4.21
CA ILE A 320 16.42 4.76 -5.25
C ILE A 320 16.11 6.23 -4.90
N LEU A 321 14.88 6.52 -4.47
CA LEU A 321 14.50 7.85 -4.02
C LEU A 321 15.34 8.32 -2.85
N HIS A 322 15.56 7.47 -1.85
CA HIS A 322 16.44 7.79 -0.72
C HIS A 322 17.91 8.00 -1.14
N LEU A 323 18.43 7.24 -2.09
CA LEU A 323 19.82 7.38 -2.55
C LEU A 323 20.05 8.69 -3.33
N ILE A 324 19.05 9.14 -4.09
CA ILE A 324 19.11 10.34 -4.91
C ILE A 324 18.71 11.59 -4.11
N ALA A 325 17.60 11.51 -3.39
CA ALA A 325 16.92 12.62 -2.72
C ALA A 325 16.98 12.54 -1.19
N GLY A 326 17.77 11.66 -0.57
CA GLY A 326 17.87 11.51 0.89
C GLY A 326 18.41 12.73 1.64
N GLU A 327 18.78 13.80 0.93
CA GLU A 327 19.11 15.12 1.50
C GLU A 327 17.87 16.05 1.59
N ALA A 328 16.74 15.65 1.01
CA ALA A 328 15.47 16.36 1.18
C ALA A 328 14.93 16.12 2.60
N ASP A 329 14.67 17.22 3.29
CA ASP A 329 14.14 17.30 4.66
C ASP A 329 12.65 17.67 4.68
N SER A 330 12.04 17.97 3.52
CA SER A 330 10.64 18.34 3.39
C SER A 330 9.99 17.70 2.16
N TRP A 331 8.66 17.54 2.22
CA TRP A 331 7.86 17.01 1.12
C TRP A 331 7.99 17.88 -0.14
N GLU A 332 7.99 19.21 0.00
CA GLU A 332 8.10 20.14 -1.13
C GLU A 332 9.44 19.98 -1.86
N LYS A 333 10.53 19.80 -1.13
CA LYS A 333 11.84 19.55 -1.74
C LYS A 333 11.85 18.22 -2.47
N LEU A 334 11.27 17.17 -1.88
CA LEU A 334 11.20 15.84 -2.50
C LEU A 334 10.36 15.87 -3.78
N ILE A 335 9.15 16.44 -3.74
CA ILE A 335 8.26 16.46 -4.90
C ILE A 335 8.77 17.36 -6.02
N ASN A 336 9.49 18.46 -5.72
CA ASN A 336 10.12 19.29 -6.74
C ASN A 336 11.22 18.56 -7.53
N MET A 337 11.78 17.49 -6.95
CA MET A 337 12.73 16.61 -7.65
C MET A 337 12.03 15.54 -8.50
N ILE A 338 10.74 15.30 -8.32
CA ILE A 338 9.99 14.22 -8.98
C ILE A 338 9.06 14.81 -10.04
N SER A 339 9.00 14.19 -11.22
CA SER A 339 8.06 14.54 -12.29
C SER A 339 7.45 13.26 -12.85
N VAL A 340 6.13 13.27 -13.04
CA VAL A 340 5.32 12.15 -13.56
C VAL A 340 4.72 12.43 -14.96
N GLU A 341 5.34 13.35 -15.69
CA GLU A 341 4.84 13.84 -16.98
C GLU A 341 4.86 12.77 -18.06
N LYS A 342 3.84 12.80 -18.94
CA LYS A 342 3.67 11.87 -20.08
C LYS A 342 3.72 10.38 -19.66
N GLY A 343 3.37 10.07 -18.41
CA GLY A 343 3.39 8.72 -17.84
C GLY A 343 4.77 8.20 -17.43
N PHE A 344 5.80 9.06 -17.41
CA PHE A 344 7.16 8.68 -17.01
C PHE A 344 7.44 9.04 -15.57
N PHE A 345 8.05 8.12 -14.81
CA PHE A 345 8.60 8.48 -13.51
C PHE A 345 10.02 9.02 -13.68
N ARG A 346 10.19 10.33 -13.49
CA ARG A 346 11.44 11.06 -13.64
C ARG A 346 11.88 11.67 -12.32
N ILE A 347 13.17 11.58 -12.01
CA ILE A 347 13.82 12.29 -10.90
C ILE A 347 14.86 13.25 -11.47
N ARG A 348 14.77 14.54 -11.12
CA ARG A 348 15.72 15.59 -11.48
C ARG A 348 16.82 15.69 -10.41
N MET A 349 18.07 15.50 -10.80
CA MET A 349 19.22 15.73 -9.91
C MET A 349 19.67 17.18 -9.98
N THR A 350 19.16 18.02 -9.07
CA THR A 350 19.43 19.48 -9.05
C THR A 350 20.92 19.84 -8.99
N LYS A 351 21.75 19.03 -8.32
CA LYS A 351 23.18 19.27 -8.17
C LYS A 351 24.01 18.90 -9.42
N ASP A 352 23.57 17.91 -10.18
CA ASP A 352 24.36 17.33 -11.27
C ASP A 352 23.77 17.62 -12.67
N GLY A 353 22.58 18.22 -12.76
CA GLY A 353 22.00 18.73 -14.01
C GLY A 353 21.51 17.66 -14.99
N PHE A 354 21.31 16.42 -14.55
CA PHE A 354 20.77 15.34 -15.39
C PHE A 354 19.51 14.68 -14.81
N ASP A 355 18.67 14.18 -15.71
CA ASP A 355 17.39 13.55 -15.40
C ASP A 355 17.54 12.03 -15.40
N ILE A 356 16.88 11.38 -14.45
CA ILE A 356 16.85 9.92 -14.31
C ILE A 356 15.43 9.44 -14.52
N PHE A 357 15.27 8.50 -15.45
CA PHE A 357 14.00 7.82 -15.66
C PHE A 357 14.05 6.47 -14.94
N ILE A 358 13.00 6.10 -14.22
CA ILE A 358 12.90 4.77 -13.60
C ILE A 358 11.83 3.97 -14.33
N ALA A 359 12.15 2.71 -14.66
CA ALA A 359 11.18 1.80 -15.23
C ALA A 359 11.36 0.38 -14.69
N HIS A 360 10.28 -0.37 -14.66
CA HIS A 360 10.33 -1.82 -14.55
C HIS A 360 10.82 -2.43 -15.87
N GLN A 361 11.57 -3.52 -15.83
CA GLN A 361 12.16 -4.18 -17.01
C GLN A 361 11.18 -4.37 -18.17
N GLN A 362 9.96 -4.80 -17.88
CA GLN A 362 8.92 -5.08 -18.89
C GLN A 362 8.47 -3.83 -19.67
N LYS A 363 8.75 -2.64 -19.17
CA LYS A 363 8.43 -1.36 -19.83
C LYS A 363 9.65 -0.49 -20.08
N ALA A 364 10.86 -1.00 -19.90
CA ALA A 364 12.06 -0.29 -20.31
C ALA A 364 11.93 0.18 -21.78
N PHE A 365 12.55 1.31 -22.14
CA PHE A 365 12.57 1.78 -23.54
C PHE A 365 13.01 0.64 -24.48
N GLN A 366 12.35 0.50 -25.63
CA GLN A 366 12.74 -0.41 -26.69
C GLN A 366 13.54 0.32 -27.78
N GLY A 367 14.33 -0.44 -28.54
CA GLY A 367 15.12 0.15 -29.62
C GLY A 367 14.21 0.67 -30.72
N GLN A 368 14.48 1.90 -31.18
CA GLN A 368 13.73 2.59 -32.24
C GLN A 368 12.27 2.94 -31.90
N GLU A 369 11.84 2.79 -30.64
CA GLU A 369 10.50 3.23 -30.26
C GLU A 369 10.38 4.76 -30.35
N THR A 370 9.17 5.21 -30.69
CA THR A 370 8.84 6.64 -30.77
C THR A 370 8.12 7.05 -29.50
N VAL A 371 8.56 8.12 -28.85
CA VAL A 371 8.11 8.53 -27.51
C VAL A 371 7.91 10.04 -27.41
N ASP A 372 6.82 10.44 -26.76
CA ASP A 372 6.62 11.80 -26.29
C ASP A 372 7.34 11.97 -24.95
N LEU A 373 8.51 12.62 -24.96
CA LEU A 373 9.26 12.90 -23.73
C LEU A 373 8.74 14.19 -23.08
N PRO A 374 8.94 14.39 -21.77
CA PRO A 374 8.62 15.66 -21.10
C PRO A 374 9.13 16.88 -21.88
N GLU A 375 8.33 17.94 -21.93
CA GLU A 375 8.61 19.10 -22.80
C GLU A 375 9.91 19.83 -22.43
N ASP A 376 10.19 19.87 -21.14
CA ASP A 376 11.43 20.43 -20.56
C ASP A 376 12.66 19.54 -20.81
N PHE A 377 12.49 18.31 -21.28
CA PHE A 377 13.60 17.42 -21.60
C PHE A 377 14.27 17.82 -22.93
N ASN A 378 15.52 18.25 -22.86
CA ASN A 378 16.29 18.76 -24.01
C ASN A 378 17.65 18.05 -24.22
N GLN A 379 17.94 16.98 -23.48
CA GLN A 379 19.23 16.31 -23.53
C GLN A 379 19.32 15.29 -24.69
N ALA A 380 20.52 15.09 -25.25
CA ALA A 380 20.75 14.11 -26.33
C ALA A 380 20.84 12.66 -25.81
N ALA A 381 20.97 12.52 -24.50
CA ALA A 381 21.16 11.30 -23.77
C ALA A 381 20.24 11.29 -22.55
N LEU A 382 19.72 10.14 -22.18
CA LEU A 382 19.00 9.93 -20.92
C LEU A 382 19.47 8.66 -20.23
N VAL A 383 19.47 8.66 -18.90
CA VAL A 383 19.76 7.48 -18.09
C VAL A 383 18.43 6.88 -17.62
N GLN A 384 18.24 5.59 -17.87
CA GLN A 384 17.09 4.84 -17.39
C GLN A 384 17.55 3.78 -16.40
N VAL A 385 17.14 3.92 -15.13
CA VAL A 385 17.38 2.91 -14.09
C VAL A 385 16.29 1.85 -14.18
N ILE A 386 16.71 0.59 -14.35
CA ILE A 386 15.79 -0.55 -14.49
C ILE A 386 15.66 -1.28 -13.15
N ILE A 387 14.43 -1.35 -12.65
CA ILE A 387 14.06 -2.25 -11.55
C ILE A 387 13.61 -3.57 -12.19
N SER A 388 14.34 -4.64 -11.88
CA SER A 388 14.02 -5.97 -12.39
C SER A 388 14.08 -7.01 -11.28
N ASN A 389 13.42 -8.14 -11.52
CA ASN A 389 13.52 -9.29 -10.64
C ASN A 389 14.67 -10.23 -11.06
N ASN A 390 15.28 -10.01 -12.23
CA ASN A 390 16.31 -10.90 -12.77
C ASN A 390 17.71 -10.41 -12.38
N SER A 391 18.57 -11.35 -11.99
CA SER A 391 19.96 -11.06 -11.61
C SER A 391 20.93 -10.97 -12.78
N THR A 392 20.49 -11.29 -13.99
CA THR A 392 21.34 -11.47 -15.19
C THR A 392 21.28 -10.30 -16.16
N GLU A 393 20.46 -9.28 -15.90
CA GLU A 393 20.41 -8.11 -16.75
C GLU A 393 21.70 -7.30 -16.63
N THR A 394 22.16 -6.82 -17.79
CA THR A 394 23.33 -5.98 -17.92
C THR A 394 22.92 -4.63 -18.49
N ALA A 395 23.74 -3.60 -18.26
CA ALA A 395 23.53 -2.30 -18.83
C ALA A 395 23.58 -2.34 -20.37
N GLN A 396 22.70 -1.59 -21.02
CA GLN A 396 22.56 -1.56 -22.48
C GLN A 396 22.31 -0.14 -22.97
N ARG A 397 22.78 0.17 -24.17
CA ARG A 397 22.46 1.42 -24.87
C ARG A 397 21.41 1.15 -25.93
N LYS A 398 20.28 1.86 -25.84
CA LYS A 398 19.25 1.90 -26.88
C LYS A 398 19.19 3.30 -27.49
N ARG A 399 18.54 3.40 -28.65
CA ARG A 399 18.22 4.67 -29.30
C ARG A 399 16.72 4.73 -29.48
N ILE A 400 16.12 5.86 -29.12
CA ILE A 400 14.70 6.11 -29.29
C ILE A 400 14.50 7.35 -30.16
N LYS A 401 13.30 7.49 -30.72
CA LYS A 401 12.85 8.68 -31.43
C LYS A 401 11.98 9.49 -30.49
N SER A 402 12.43 10.65 -30.05
CA SER A 402 11.58 11.62 -29.35
C SER A 402 10.90 12.50 -30.39
N TYR A 403 9.62 12.78 -30.21
CA TYR A 403 8.95 13.84 -30.99
C TYR A 403 8.52 14.97 -30.07
N LYS A 404 8.54 16.21 -30.58
CA LYS A 404 7.90 17.36 -29.95
C LYS A 404 6.83 17.92 -30.88
N THR A 405 5.64 18.12 -30.35
CA THR A 405 4.56 18.83 -31.04
C THR A 405 4.87 20.32 -30.98
N LYS A 406 4.97 21.00 -32.13
CA LYS A 406 5.07 22.46 -32.15
C LYS A 406 3.68 23.05 -31.99
N GLU A 407 3.44 23.78 -30.91
CA GLU A 407 2.15 24.42 -30.60
C GLU A 407 1.70 25.46 -31.66
N SER A 408 2.59 25.87 -32.58
CA SER A 408 2.39 27.01 -33.48
C SER A 408 2.25 26.68 -34.97
N SER A 409 2.15 25.41 -35.38
CA SER A 409 1.91 25.06 -36.80
C SER A 409 0.54 24.42 -36.99
N GLU A 410 -0.36 25.12 -37.69
CA GLU A 410 -1.65 24.59 -38.17
C GLU A 410 -1.49 23.31 -39.03
N ASP A 411 -0.27 23.02 -39.49
CA ASP A 411 0.10 21.85 -40.30
C ASP A 411 0.64 20.62 -39.51
N GLY A 412 0.61 20.63 -38.17
CA GLY A 412 0.95 19.44 -37.37
C GLY A 412 2.39 18.92 -37.57
N THR A 413 3.35 19.80 -37.83
CA THR A 413 4.75 19.39 -38.05
C THR A 413 5.42 18.93 -36.75
N PHE A 414 5.88 17.67 -36.71
CA PHE A 414 6.59 17.08 -35.57
C PHE A 414 8.10 17.17 -35.74
N GLU A 415 8.82 17.66 -34.73
CA GLU A 415 10.28 17.58 -34.69
C GLU A 415 10.71 16.24 -34.09
N ILE A 416 11.31 15.36 -34.91
CA ILE A 416 11.82 14.07 -34.45
C ILE A 416 13.31 14.17 -34.13
N ARG A 417 13.68 13.87 -32.89
CA ARG A 417 15.06 13.82 -32.41
C ARG A 417 15.43 12.41 -31.98
N MET A 418 16.64 11.96 -32.35
CA MET A 418 17.20 10.72 -31.83
C MET A 418 17.79 10.95 -30.43
N VAL A 419 17.33 10.18 -29.45
CA VAL A 419 17.83 10.23 -28.06
C VAL A 419 18.51 8.91 -27.71
N SER A 420 19.72 8.98 -27.14
CA SER A 420 20.42 7.79 -26.63
C SER A 420 19.93 7.45 -25.23
N VAL A 421 19.41 6.26 -25.03
CA VAL A 421 18.96 5.75 -23.73
C VAL A 421 20.01 4.81 -23.16
N TYR A 422 20.57 5.16 -22.01
CA TYR A 422 21.49 4.33 -21.25
C TYR A 422 20.69 3.59 -20.17
N GLN A 423 20.31 2.34 -20.46
CA GLN A 423 19.57 1.49 -19.54
C GLN A 423 20.53 0.79 -18.59
N VAL A 424 20.40 1.04 -17.29
CA VAL A 424 21.26 0.46 -16.27
C VAL A 424 20.40 -0.24 -15.24
N PRO A 425 20.52 -1.57 -15.05
CA PRO A 425 19.85 -2.26 -13.95
C PRO A 425 20.30 -1.67 -12.62
N PHE A 426 19.36 -1.43 -11.69
CA PHE A 426 19.65 -0.79 -10.40
C PHE A 426 20.83 -1.43 -9.65
N ARG A 427 20.91 -2.77 -9.70
CA ARG A 427 21.99 -3.55 -9.09
C ARG A 427 23.38 -3.24 -9.65
N GLU A 428 23.48 -2.87 -10.93
CA GLU A 428 24.77 -2.57 -11.55
C GLU A 428 25.33 -1.22 -11.10
N LEU A 429 24.50 -0.31 -10.58
CA LEU A 429 24.95 0.96 -10.03
C LEU A 429 25.80 0.80 -8.75
N PHE A 430 25.82 -0.38 -8.15
CA PHE A 430 26.70 -0.69 -7.01
C PHE A 430 27.96 -1.48 -7.41
N ARG A 431 28.09 -1.87 -8.69
CA ARG A 431 29.23 -2.65 -9.18
C ARG A 431 30.38 -1.72 -9.58
N SER A 432 31.27 -1.42 -8.64
CA SER A 432 32.57 -0.79 -8.94
C SER A 432 33.70 -1.82 -8.94
N GLU A 433 34.55 -1.78 -9.98
CA GLU A 433 35.75 -2.62 -10.11
C GLU A 433 36.85 -2.20 -9.13
N ILE A 434 36.82 -0.94 -8.70
CA ILE A 434 37.88 -0.32 -7.89
C ILE A 434 37.51 -0.34 -6.40
N ILE A 435 36.21 -0.24 -6.08
CA ILE A 435 35.76 -0.06 -4.70
C ILE A 435 34.53 -0.92 -4.42
N ARG A 436 34.69 -1.93 -3.56
CA ARG A 436 33.54 -2.62 -2.97
C ARG A 436 32.93 -1.77 -1.86
N PRO A 437 31.61 -1.51 -1.86
CA PRO A 437 30.99 -0.75 -0.79
C PRO A 437 30.97 -1.59 0.49
N TYR A 438 31.78 -1.23 1.48
CA TYR A 438 31.83 -1.87 2.80
C TYR A 438 31.02 -1.10 3.86
N SER A 439 30.60 0.12 3.55
CA SER A 439 29.78 0.99 4.41
C SER A 439 28.66 1.64 3.60
N VAL A 440 27.62 2.15 4.27
CA VAL A 440 26.49 2.80 3.59
C VAL A 440 26.92 4.08 2.86
N SER A 441 27.77 4.89 3.49
CA SER A 441 28.33 6.09 2.84
C SER A 441 29.09 5.75 1.56
N LYS A 442 29.87 4.66 1.56
CA LYS A 442 30.57 4.21 0.35
C LYS A 442 29.62 3.62 -0.68
N ALA A 443 28.57 2.92 -0.27
CA ALA A 443 27.52 2.43 -1.17
C ALA A 443 26.83 3.59 -1.91
N ARG A 444 26.51 4.67 -1.19
CA ARG A 444 25.94 5.91 -1.78
C ARG A 444 26.90 6.58 -2.75
N GLU A 445 28.17 6.70 -2.37
CA GLU A 445 29.19 7.29 -3.24
C GLU A 445 29.34 6.48 -4.54
N VAL A 446 29.46 5.15 -4.44
CA VAL A 446 29.56 4.26 -5.60
C VAL A 446 28.30 4.35 -6.47
N PHE A 447 27.12 4.41 -5.86
CA PHE A 447 25.85 4.57 -6.57
C PHE A 447 25.82 5.89 -7.36
N ARG A 448 26.11 7.02 -6.72
CA ARG A 448 26.11 8.36 -7.35
C ARG A 448 27.15 8.45 -8.46
N GLU A 449 28.35 7.91 -8.24
CA GLU A 449 29.40 7.92 -9.24
C GLU A 449 29.08 7.02 -10.44
N SER A 450 28.56 5.80 -10.20
CA SER A 450 28.16 4.89 -11.28
C SER A 450 27.00 5.44 -12.11
N LEU A 451 26.13 6.23 -11.48
CA LEU A 451 25.02 6.91 -12.13
C LEU A 451 25.51 8.05 -13.04
N ARG A 452 26.45 8.88 -12.57
CA ARG A 452 27.14 9.89 -13.39
C ARG A 452 27.90 9.26 -14.55
N GLN A 453 28.49 8.09 -14.31
CA GLN A 453 29.25 7.32 -15.30
C GLN A 453 28.41 6.28 -16.05
N ALA A 454 27.07 6.37 -16.04
CA ALA A 454 26.19 5.35 -16.62
C ALA A 454 26.53 5.01 -18.09
N PHE A 455 27.03 5.98 -18.86
CA PHE A 455 27.48 5.75 -20.24
C PHE A 455 28.75 4.87 -20.32
N LEU A 456 29.68 4.99 -19.36
CA LEU A 456 30.87 4.13 -19.27
C LEU A 456 30.53 2.71 -18.83
N THR A 457 29.51 2.55 -17.98
CA THR A 457 29.04 1.24 -17.50
C THR A 457 28.60 0.33 -18.66
N ILE A 458 28.01 0.92 -19.70
CA ILE A 458 27.53 0.19 -20.88
C ILE A 458 28.66 -0.17 -21.84
N ASP A 459 29.70 0.67 -21.93
CA ASP A 459 30.87 0.43 -22.78
C ASP A 459 31.84 -0.64 -22.22
N ARG A 460 31.54 -1.26 -21.06
CA ARG A 460 32.27 -2.44 -20.55
C ARG A 460 32.31 -3.59 -21.57
N ALA A 461 31.29 -3.72 -22.41
CA ALA A 461 31.26 -4.70 -23.50
C ALA A 461 32.08 -4.28 -24.75
N ARG A 462 32.59 -3.04 -24.81
CA ARG A 462 33.33 -2.48 -25.96
C ARG A 462 34.51 -1.59 -25.51
N PRO A 463 35.66 -2.19 -25.12
CA PRO A 463 36.80 -1.49 -24.52
C PRO A 463 37.36 -0.30 -25.32
N ARG A 464 37.25 -0.34 -26.65
CA ARG A 464 37.78 0.69 -27.57
C ARG A 464 37.01 2.02 -27.53
N LEU A 465 35.76 2.04 -27.07
CA LEU A 465 34.95 3.26 -26.96
C LEU A 465 35.16 4.00 -25.64
N ARG A 466 35.50 3.28 -24.56
CA ARG A 466 35.78 3.83 -23.22
C ARG A 466 36.91 4.86 -23.21
N GLN A 467 37.90 4.72 -24.10
CA GLN A 467 39.02 5.68 -24.24
C GLN A 467 38.62 7.00 -24.91
N ARG A 468 37.43 7.09 -25.53
CA ARG A 468 36.98 8.25 -26.32
C ARG A 468 35.79 9.00 -25.71
N ALA A 469 35.10 8.41 -24.73
CA ALA A 469 33.92 9.03 -24.12
C ALA A 469 34.34 10.04 -23.04
N LYS A 470 33.92 11.31 -23.16
CA LYS A 470 34.04 12.31 -22.09
C LYS A 470 32.85 12.17 -21.13
N PRO A 471 33.05 12.34 -19.80
CA PRO A 471 31.96 12.49 -18.83
C PRO A 471 31.05 13.67 -19.18
N ILE A 472 29.77 13.54 -18.84
CA ILE A 472 28.74 14.60 -18.97
C ILE A 472 29.13 15.79 -18.09
#